data_AF-A0A0M0C0H6-F1
#
_entry.id   AF-A0A0M0C0H6-F1
#
_cell.length_a   1.000
_cell.length_b   1.000
_cell.length_c   1.000
_cell.angle_alpha   90.00
_cell.angle_beta   90.00
_cell.angle_gamma   90.00
#
_symmetry.space_group_name_H-M   'P 1'
#
loop_
_entity.id
_entity.type
_entity.pdbx_description
1 polymer ?
#
loop_
_entity_poly.entity_id
_entity_poly.type
_entity_poly.pdbx_seq_one_letter_code
_entity_poly.pdbx_strand_id
1 'polypeptide(L)'
;MIFSFFNICSAEDVKVEFLLFKNENDKTYDLNIVFPDGLYEYYTNKNHRILEASDFSSFVTPYIFEPVADKIWELYDNEEDFVNGVLMIVHQIDYEETEPIKYPIETMVEGKGDCDLFSLIAASVVKAGGLDVVLLYYEQQAHMNIGVNLSSKPQDAREDVCYVTYENTQYYMAECTGGNWMEGWRIGECPPNLKDVSVEVISLDKVEQGVPGQASASFSSLESSTLVLEITPQICLQNTDITIRGILSPSFGNQNVTIYASVNNSPWIEIDKVITNENGFFQLLWNNEFTGIVSFRASWPGNNEYASSLSTTKTTTVVPIIAIMLFGSILLGIIGISIALVLKKSQNEEIQPEYW
;
A
#
# COMPACT_ATOMS: atom_id res chain seq x y z
N MET A 1 28.93 -14.68 -10.06
CA MET A 1 28.20 -14.89 -8.80
C MET A 1 26.85 -15.47 -9.21
N ILE A 2 26.59 -16.73 -8.85
CA ILE A 2 25.45 -17.49 -9.39
C ILE A 2 24.22 -17.12 -8.55
N PHE A 3 23.33 -16.29 -9.09
CA PHE A 3 21.93 -16.31 -8.65
C PHE A 3 21.42 -17.71 -8.98
N SER A 4 21.13 -18.49 -7.94
CA SER A 4 20.55 -19.82 -8.15
C SER A 4 19.22 -19.63 -8.87
N PHE A 5 19.03 -20.30 -10.01
CA PHE A 5 17.75 -20.31 -10.73
C PHE A 5 16.69 -20.94 -9.81
N PHE A 6 16.01 -20.12 -9.02
CA PHE A 6 14.82 -20.55 -8.31
C PHE A 6 13.70 -20.70 -9.33
N ASN A 7 12.98 -21.82 -9.26
CA ASN A 7 11.68 -21.95 -9.92
C ASN A 7 10.76 -20.90 -9.28
N ILE A 8 10.57 -19.79 -10.00
CA ILE A 8 9.61 -18.76 -9.66
C ILE A 8 8.23 -19.35 -9.99
N CYS A 9 7.53 -19.85 -8.98
CA CYS A 9 6.07 -19.91 -9.07
C CYS A 9 5.61 -18.46 -8.80
N SER A 10 5.56 -17.64 -9.85
CA SER A 10 5.01 -16.29 -9.74
C SER A 10 3.51 -16.40 -9.88
N ALA A 11 2.78 -15.87 -8.91
CA ALA A 11 1.45 -15.38 -9.21
C ALA A 11 1.57 -14.19 -10.19
N GLU A 12 0.53 -14.00 -11.00
CA GLU A 12 0.55 -13.13 -12.18
C GLU A 12 -0.01 -11.75 -11.82
N ASP A 13 0.68 -10.68 -12.24
CA ASP A 13 0.22 -9.31 -12.02
C ASP A 13 -1.20 -9.10 -12.57
N VAL A 14 -2.03 -8.36 -11.84
CA VAL A 14 -3.42 -8.14 -12.23
C VAL A 14 -3.53 -6.86 -13.05
N LYS A 15 -4.12 -6.98 -14.24
CA LYS A 15 -4.35 -5.86 -15.15
C LYS A 15 -5.83 -5.49 -15.15
N VAL A 16 -6.12 -4.20 -15.00
CA VAL A 16 -7.46 -3.63 -15.15
C VAL A 16 -7.41 -2.47 -16.14
N GLU A 17 -8.50 -2.22 -16.84
CA GLU A 17 -8.57 -1.24 -17.93
C GLU A 17 -9.82 -0.38 -17.75
N PHE A 18 -9.65 0.93 -17.91
CA PHE A 18 -10.71 1.92 -17.82
C PHE A 18 -10.64 2.89 -19.00
N LEU A 19 -11.79 3.32 -19.49
CA LEU A 19 -11.87 4.34 -20.53
C LEU A 19 -11.94 5.73 -19.92
N LEU A 20 -11.19 6.67 -20.48
CA LEU A 20 -11.26 8.10 -20.16
C LEU A 20 -11.64 8.89 -21.41
N PHE A 21 -12.60 9.81 -21.27
CA PHE A 21 -13.05 10.64 -22.38
C PHE A 21 -12.53 12.08 -22.23
N LYS A 22 -12.01 12.65 -23.31
CA LYS A 22 -11.56 14.05 -23.38
C LYS A 22 -12.41 14.84 -24.37
N ASN A 23 -13.21 15.77 -23.83
CA ASN A 23 -14.16 16.59 -24.59
C ASN A 23 -13.49 17.43 -25.68
N GLU A 24 -12.34 18.06 -25.40
CA GLU A 24 -11.70 19.03 -26.29
C GLU A 24 -11.40 18.50 -27.70
N ASN A 25 -11.12 17.20 -27.81
CA ASN A 25 -10.74 16.56 -29.06
C ASN A 25 -11.65 15.38 -29.45
N ASP A 26 -12.72 15.14 -28.70
CA ASP A 26 -13.67 14.04 -28.89
C ASP A 26 -12.96 12.67 -28.99
N LYS A 27 -12.08 12.39 -28.02
CA LYS A 27 -11.30 11.15 -27.98
C LYS A 27 -11.46 10.39 -26.67
N THR A 28 -11.45 9.07 -26.81
CA THR A 28 -11.36 8.11 -25.71
C THR A 28 -9.94 7.56 -25.61
N TYR A 29 -9.48 7.35 -24.38
CA TYR A 29 -8.17 6.83 -24.03
C TYR A 29 -8.33 5.60 -23.14
N ASP A 30 -7.54 4.56 -23.40
CA ASP A 30 -7.53 3.33 -22.61
C ASP A 30 -6.49 3.47 -21.47
N LEU A 31 -6.97 3.74 -20.25
CA LEU A 31 -6.12 3.76 -19.06
C LEU A 31 -5.92 2.33 -18.57
N ASN A 32 -4.71 1.82 -18.79
CA ASN A 32 -4.27 0.51 -18.32
C ASN A 32 -3.65 0.69 -16.93
N ILE A 33 -4.14 -0.06 -15.93
CA ILE A 33 -3.60 -0.10 -14.57
C ILE A 33 -3.14 -1.52 -14.28
N VAL A 34 -1.91 -1.67 -13.77
CA VAL A 34 -1.36 -2.98 -13.38
C VAL A 34 -0.98 -2.95 -11.90
N PHE A 35 -1.53 -3.90 -11.16
CA PHE A 35 -1.23 -4.14 -9.76
C PHE A 35 -0.30 -5.36 -9.64
N PRO A 36 0.84 -5.23 -8.93
CA PRO A 36 1.69 -6.38 -8.68
C PRO A 36 0.97 -7.35 -7.74
N ASP A 37 1.00 -8.66 -8.04
CA ASP A 37 0.20 -9.66 -7.31
C ASP A 37 0.42 -9.62 -5.78
N GLY A 38 1.68 -9.49 -5.34
CA GLY A 38 2.02 -9.41 -3.92
C GLY A 38 1.46 -8.19 -3.18
N LEU A 39 0.94 -7.20 -3.91
CA LEU A 39 0.21 -6.05 -3.36
C LEU A 39 -1.28 -6.35 -3.21
N TYR A 40 -1.89 -7.02 -4.19
CA TYR A 40 -3.28 -7.51 -4.06
C TYR A 40 -3.40 -8.54 -2.93
N GLU A 41 -2.47 -9.50 -2.85
CA GLU A 41 -2.40 -10.46 -1.72
C GLU A 41 -2.22 -9.74 -0.38
N TYR A 42 -1.45 -8.64 -0.34
CA TYR A 42 -1.26 -7.88 0.89
C TYR A 42 -2.58 -7.29 1.40
N TYR A 43 -3.39 -6.70 0.53
CA TYR A 43 -4.65 -6.06 0.92
C TYR A 43 -5.78 -7.03 1.23
N THR A 44 -5.90 -8.11 0.45
CA THR A 44 -6.86 -9.19 0.73
C THR A 44 -6.62 -9.86 2.09
N ASN A 45 -5.38 -9.84 2.61
CA ASN A 45 -5.03 -10.37 3.92
C ASN A 45 -5.08 -9.34 5.07
N LYS A 46 -5.36 -8.05 4.79
CA LYS A 46 -5.51 -7.03 5.83
C LYS A 46 -6.84 -7.20 6.58
N ASN A 47 -7.00 -6.39 7.62
CA ASN A 47 -8.27 -6.31 8.34
C ASN A 47 -9.27 -5.46 7.55
N HIS A 48 -10.47 -5.99 7.38
CA HIS A 48 -11.61 -5.35 6.70
C HIS A 48 -12.73 -4.93 7.65
N ARG A 49 -12.41 -4.74 8.93
CA ARG A 49 -13.42 -4.42 9.95
C ARG A 49 -13.57 -2.92 10.13
N ILE A 50 -14.80 -2.45 10.00
CA ILE A 50 -15.27 -1.11 10.40
C ILE A 50 -15.94 -1.21 11.77
N LEU A 51 -15.58 -0.34 12.72
CA LEU A 51 -16.22 -0.21 14.03
C LEU A 51 -17.05 1.07 14.14
N GLU A 52 -16.59 2.15 13.50
CA GLU A 52 -17.24 3.45 13.44
C GLU A 52 -17.01 4.11 12.08
N ALA A 53 -17.84 5.09 11.72
CA ALA A 53 -17.78 5.74 10.40
C ALA A 53 -16.38 6.34 10.10
N SER A 54 -15.67 6.87 11.10
CA SER A 54 -14.32 7.38 10.85
C SER A 54 -13.31 6.32 10.39
N ASP A 55 -13.57 5.03 10.57
CA ASP A 55 -12.67 3.96 10.13
C ASP A 55 -12.61 3.83 8.60
N PHE A 56 -13.62 4.34 7.87
CA PHE A 56 -13.61 4.37 6.41
C PHE A 56 -12.37 5.09 5.86
N SER A 57 -11.87 6.11 6.55
CA SER A 57 -10.67 6.83 6.09
C SER A 57 -9.44 5.93 6.00
N SER A 58 -9.35 4.88 6.83
CA SER A 58 -8.22 3.95 6.83
C SER A 58 -8.18 3.02 5.61
N PHE A 59 -9.24 2.96 4.80
CA PHE A 59 -9.26 2.19 3.55
C PHE A 59 -8.82 3.02 2.34
N VAL A 60 -8.68 4.35 2.51
CA VAL A 60 -8.18 5.23 1.46
C VAL A 60 -6.66 5.04 1.34
N THR A 61 -6.19 4.72 0.12
CA THR A 61 -4.82 4.24 -0.16
C THR A 61 -4.10 5.09 -1.22
N PRO A 62 -3.89 6.39 -0.99
CA PRO A 62 -3.44 7.32 -2.04
C PRO A 62 -2.07 6.95 -2.62
N TYR A 63 -1.14 6.47 -1.79
CA TYR A 63 0.22 6.12 -2.21
C TYR A 63 0.26 5.12 -3.39
N ILE A 64 -0.68 4.16 -3.42
CA ILE A 64 -0.73 3.16 -4.50
C ILE A 64 -1.10 3.78 -5.84
N PHE A 65 -1.96 4.79 -5.79
CA PHE A 65 -2.60 5.39 -6.94
C PHE A 65 -1.89 6.66 -7.43
N GLU A 66 -0.74 7.05 -6.86
CA GLU A 66 0.06 8.17 -7.39
C GLU A 66 0.32 8.02 -8.90
N PRO A 67 0.77 6.85 -9.43
CA PRO A 67 0.99 6.71 -10.87
C PRO A 67 -0.29 6.81 -11.71
N VAL A 68 -1.45 6.43 -11.13
CA VAL A 68 -2.76 6.57 -11.78
C VAL A 68 -3.14 8.05 -11.86
N ALA A 69 -3.01 8.77 -10.75
CA ALA A 69 -3.28 10.20 -10.69
C ALA A 69 -2.36 10.99 -11.65
N ASP A 70 -1.07 10.65 -11.71
CA ASP A 70 -0.11 11.25 -12.65
C ASP A 70 -0.57 11.10 -14.11
N LYS A 71 -1.08 9.92 -14.50
CA LYS A 71 -1.61 9.69 -15.86
C LYS A 71 -2.89 10.46 -16.14
N ILE A 72 -3.77 10.61 -15.15
CA ILE A 72 -4.97 11.45 -15.30
C ILE A 72 -4.57 12.92 -15.49
N TRP A 73 -3.56 13.42 -14.74
CA TRP A 73 -3.00 14.76 -14.92
C TRP A 73 -2.27 14.97 -16.27
N GLU A 74 -1.70 13.91 -16.87
CA GLU A 74 -1.17 13.98 -18.24
C GLU A 74 -2.29 14.23 -19.27
N LEU A 75 -3.52 13.83 -18.96
CA LEU A 75 -4.68 13.95 -19.86
C LEU A 75 -5.49 15.23 -19.62
N TYR A 76 -5.72 15.60 -18.36
CA TYR A 76 -6.55 16.73 -17.95
C TYR A 76 -5.69 17.78 -17.24
N ASP A 77 -5.82 19.06 -17.62
CA ASP A 77 -4.93 20.13 -17.20
C ASP A 77 -5.51 21.05 -16.11
N ASN A 78 -6.70 20.72 -15.59
CA ASN A 78 -7.38 21.45 -14.53
C ASN A 78 -8.08 20.50 -13.54
N GLU A 79 -8.34 20.99 -12.32
CA GLU A 79 -8.82 20.18 -11.20
C GLU A 79 -10.22 19.60 -11.42
N GLU A 80 -11.11 20.34 -12.09
CA GLU A 80 -12.46 19.88 -12.39
C GLU A 80 -12.44 18.68 -13.35
N ASP A 81 -11.71 18.79 -14.46
CA ASP A 81 -11.56 17.71 -15.43
C ASP A 81 -10.81 16.51 -14.85
N PHE A 82 -9.80 16.75 -14.01
CA PHE A 82 -9.11 15.68 -13.29
C PHE A 82 -10.08 14.86 -12.43
N VAL A 83 -10.92 15.51 -11.60
CA VAL A 83 -11.90 14.81 -10.77
C VAL A 83 -12.97 14.13 -11.61
N ASN A 84 -13.46 14.76 -12.67
CA ASN A 84 -14.39 14.13 -13.61
C ASN A 84 -13.78 12.88 -14.27
N GLY A 85 -12.49 12.90 -14.62
CA GLY A 85 -11.76 11.73 -15.09
C GLY A 85 -11.70 10.60 -14.04
N VAL A 86 -11.51 10.94 -12.76
CA VAL A 86 -11.59 9.94 -11.67
C VAL A 86 -13.01 9.36 -11.55
N LEU A 87 -14.06 10.19 -11.69
CA LEU A 87 -15.44 9.72 -11.69
C LEU A 87 -15.73 8.76 -12.85
N MET A 88 -15.20 9.04 -14.04
CA MET A 88 -15.31 8.13 -15.20
C MET A 88 -14.74 6.73 -14.90
N ILE A 89 -13.65 6.63 -14.11
CA ILE A 89 -13.09 5.33 -13.70
C ILE A 89 -14.08 4.55 -12.85
N VAL A 90 -14.56 5.15 -11.75
CA VAL A 90 -15.45 4.42 -10.82
C VAL A 90 -16.83 4.13 -11.40
N HIS A 91 -17.32 4.96 -12.31
CA HIS A 91 -18.60 4.72 -12.99
C HIS A 91 -18.58 3.55 -13.98
N GLN A 92 -17.41 3.00 -14.32
CA GLN A 92 -17.27 1.80 -15.15
C GLN A 92 -17.32 0.49 -14.36
N ILE A 93 -17.29 0.56 -13.03
CA ILE A 93 -17.28 -0.60 -12.15
C ILE A 93 -18.72 -1.04 -11.88
N ASP A 94 -18.99 -2.35 -11.95
CA ASP A 94 -20.34 -2.88 -11.78
C ASP A 94 -20.84 -2.66 -10.35
N TYR A 95 -22.04 -2.08 -10.23
CA TYR A 95 -22.65 -1.85 -8.91
C TYR A 95 -23.22 -3.16 -8.33
N GLU A 96 -22.67 -3.61 -7.20
CA GLU A 96 -23.11 -4.77 -6.43
C GLU A 96 -22.89 -4.51 -4.93
N GLU A 97 -23.98 -4.54 -4.13
CA GLU A 97 -23.89 -4.45 -2.67
C GLU A 97 -22.91 -5.49 -2.12
N THR A 98 -21.88 -5.02 -1.41
CA THR A 98 -20.74 -5.85 -1.05
C THR A 98 -20.45 -5.76 0.44
N GLU A 99 -20.36 -6.91 1.10
CA GLU A 99 -19.82 -7.02 2.47
C GLU A 99 -18.78 -8.16 2.56
N PRO A 100 -17.69 -8.00 3.33
CA PRO A 100 -17.30 -6.79 4.06
C PRO A 100 -16.75 -5.69 3.13
N ILE A 101 -16.45 -4.51 3.71
CA ILE A 101 -15.74 -3.44 3.00
C ILE A 101 -14.40 -3.95 2.43
N LYS A 102 -13.92 -3.34 1.36
CA LYS A 102 -12.70 -3.73 0.63
C LYS A 102 -11.79 -2.53 0.41
N TYR A 103 -10.49 -2.79 0.30
CA TYR A 103 -9.55 -1.76 -0.13
C TYR A 103 -9.72 -1.48 -1.63
N PRO A 104 -9.42 -0.26 -2.10
CA PRO A 104 -9.59 0.14 -3.51
C PRO A 104 -8.99 -0.82 -4.55
N ILE A 105 -7.82 -1.39 -4.27
CA ILE A 105 -7.19 -2.39 -5.15
C ILE A 105 -8.06 -3.63 -5.33
N GLU A 106 -8.72 -4.10 -4.25
CA GLU A 106 -9.58 -5.28 -4.30
C GLU A 106 -10.81 -5.00 -5.15
N THR A 107 -11.47 -3.86 -4.92
CA THR A 107 -12.65 -3.44 -5.70
C THR A 107 -12.32 -3.29 -7.20
N MET A 108 -11.19 -2.67 -7.54
CA MET A 108 -10.77 -2.56 -8.95
C MET A 108 -10.50 -3.91 -9.58
N VAL A 109 -9.80 -4.81 -8.88
CA VAL A 109 -9.46 -6.16 -9.38
C VAL A 109 -10.69 -7.02 -9.55
N GLU A 110 -11.63 -6.96 -8.60
CA GLU A 110 -12.87 -7.73 -8.67
C GLU A 110 -13.87 -7.16 -9.69
N GLY A 111 -13.74 -5.89 -10.05
CA GLY A 111 -14.58 -5.22 -11.04
C GLY A 111 -16.01 -4.93 -10.57
N LYS A 112 -16.25 -4.98 -9.25
CA LYS A 112 -17.56 -4.74 -8.66
C LYS A 112 -17.50 -4.17 -7.24
N GLY A 113 -18.54 -3.44 -6.85
CA GLY A 113 -18.70 -2.89 -5.51
C GLY A 113 -19.89 -1.95 -5.40
N ASP A 114 -20.04 -1.30 -4.27
CA ASP A 114 -21.12 -0.35 -3.96
C ASP A 114 -20.57 1.04 -3.61
N CYS A 115 -21.45 1.91 -3.08
CA CYS A 115 -21.21 3.35 -2.98
C CYS A 115 -19.95 3.73 -2.15
N ASP A 116 -19.70 3.02 -1.06
CA ASP A 116 -18.52 3.25 -0.21
C ASP A 116 -17.24 2.77 -0.91
N LEU A 117 -17.25 1.59 -1.53
CA LEU A 117 -16.09 1.07 -2.27
C LEU A 117 -15.68 1.98 -3.45
N PHE A 118 -16.66 2.52 -4.17
CA PHE A 118 -16.39 3.48 -5.25
C PHE A 118 -15.87 4.81 -4.71
N SER A 119 -16.42 5.27 -3.58
CA SER A 119 -15.94 6.46 -2.88
C SER A 119 -14.49 6.31 -2.39
N LEU A 120 -14.12 5.12 -1.90
CA LEU A 120 -12.75 4.82 -1.46
C LEU A 120 -11.74 4.83 -2.62
N ILE A 121 -12.12 4.29 -3.78
CA ILE A 121 -11.31 4.41 -5.00
C ILE A 121 -11.13 5.88 -5.37
N ALA A 122 -12.24 6.61 -5.53
CA ALA A 122 -12.20 8.00 -5.98
C ALA A 122 -11.40 8.89 -5.02
N ALA A 123 -11.64 8.76 -3.71
CA ALA A 123 -10.88 9.47 -2.67
C ALA A 123 -9.38 9.15 -2.73
N SER A 124 -9.01 7.89 -2.98
CA SER A 124 -7.61 7.48 -3.07
C SER A 124 -6.90 8.14 -4.25
N VAL A 125 -7.51 8.11 -5.44
CA VAL A 125 -6.92 8.72 -6.64
C VAL A 125 -6.92 10.25 -6.55
N VAL A 126 -8.01 10.86 -6.08
CA VAL A 126 -8.10 12.33 -5.92
C VAL A 126 -7.07 12.85 -4.92
N LYS A 127 -6.93 12.19 -3.77
CA LYS A 127 -5.92 12.55 -2.76
C LYS A 127 -4.50 12.31 -3.27
N ALA A 128 -4.27 11.25 -4.06
CA ALA A 128 -2.99 11.00 -4.72
C ALA A 128 -2.63 12.10 -5.73
N GLY A 129 -3.63 12.64 -6.43
CA GLY A 129 -3.49 13.79 -7.33
C GLY A 129 -3.24 15.13 -6.63
N GLY A 130 -3.20 15.16 -5.30
CA GLY A 130 -2.87 16.34 -4.51
C GLY A 130 -4.05 17.26 -4.18
N LEU A 131 -5.29 16.85 -4.50
CA LEU A 131 -6.48 17.62 -4.15
C LEU A 131 -6.97 17.27 -2.73
N ASP A 132 -7.53 18.26 -2.04
CA ASP A 132 -8.15 18.04 -0.74
C ASP A 132 -9.54 17.41 -0.91
N VAL A 133 -9.77 16.30 -0.20
CA VAL A 133 -10.93 15.43 -0.37
C VAL A 133 -11.34 14.81 0.96
N VAL A 134 -12.65 14.69 1.14
CA VAL A 134 -13.30 14.10 2.31
C VAL A 134 -14.30 13.04 1.85
N LEU A 135 -14.63 12.08 2.72
CA LEU A 135 -15.77 11.20 2.49
C LEU A 135 -17.04 11.86 3.02
N LEU A 136 -18.14 11.68 2.30
CA LEU A 136 -19.47 12.16 2.60
C LEU A 136 -20.35 10.95 2.93
N TYR A 137 -20.55 10.70 4.22
CA TYR A 137 -21.32 9.55 4.70
C TYR A 137 -22.76 9.95 5.02
N TYR A 138 -23.70 9.33 4.31
CA TYR A 138 -25.14 9.54 4.44
C TYR A 138 -25.79 8.32 5.09
N GLU A 139 -25.60 8.16 6.40
CA GLU A 139 -26.05 6.98 7.16
C GLU A 139 -27.54 6.66 6.93
N GLN A 140 -28.41 7.67 6.96
CA GLN A 140 -29.86 7.48 6.80
C GLN A 140 -30.27 7.07 5.39
N GLN A 141 -29.44 7.37 4.39
CA GLN A 141 -29.68 7.03 2.98
C GLN A 141 -28.96 5.75 2.60
N ALA A 142 -28.17 5.16 3.52
CA ALA A 142 -27.26 4.06 3.23
C ALA A 142 -26.39 4.35 1.99
N HIS A 143 -25.80 5.55 1.96
CA HIS A 143 -25.03 6.03 0.81
C HIS A 143 -23.70 6.67 1.23
N MET A 144 -22.72 6.64 0.34
CA MET A 144 -21.44 7.34 0.50
C MET A 144 -20.98 7.95 -0.82
N ASN A 145 -20.36 9.12 -0.73
CA ASN A 145 -19.69 9.82 -1.82
C ASN A 145 -18.41 10.48 -1.34
N ILE A 146 -17.76 11.24 -2.22
CA ILE A 146 -16.67 12.13 -1.87
C ILE A 146 -17.08 13.60 -2.02
N GLY A 147 -16.44 14.46 -1.25
CA GLY A 147 -16.45 15.90 -1.42
C GLY A 147 -15.04 16.37 -1.74
N VAL A 148 -14.85 17.14 -2.80
CA VAL A 148 -13.52 17.60 -3.23
C VAL A 148 -13.45 19.12 -3.19
N ASN A 149 -12.41 19.65 -2.56
CA ASN A 149 -12.13 21.08 -2.61
C ASN A 149 -11.41 21.40 -3.92
N LEU A 150 -12.00 22.33 -4.68
CA LEU A 150 -11.40 22.88 -5.89
C LEU A 150 -11.08 24.35 -5.67
N SER A 151 -10.02 24.82 -6.31
CA SER A 151 -9.59 26.22 -6.35
C SER A 151 -10.62 27.14 -7.03
N SER A 152 -11.42 26.58 -7.93
CA SER A 152 -12.50 27.28 -8.64
C SER A 152 -13.78 26.45 -8.63
N LYS A 153 -14.92 27.15 -8.61
CA LYS A 153 -16.24 26.53 -8.70
C LYS A 153 -16.37 25.70 -10.00
N PRO A 154 -16.93 24.48 -9.95
CA PRO A 154 -17.24 23.69 -11.14
C PRO A 154 -18.05 24.48 -12.18
N GLN A 155 -17.64 24.38 -13.45
CA GLN A 155 -18.29 25.03 -14.60
C GLN A 155 -19.04 24.04 -15.50
N ASP A 156 -18.72 22.75 -15.44
CA ASP A 156 -19.26 21.71 -16.31
C ASP A 156 -20.46 20.96 -15.69
N ALA A 157 -20.80 21.27 -14.45
CA ALA A 157 -22.02 20.80 -13.81
C ALA A 157 -23.26 21.25 -14.61
N ARG A 158 -24.16 20.31 -14.89
CA ARG A 158 -25.38 20.55 -15.71
C ARG A 158 -26.51 21.19 -14.91
N GLU A 159 -26.40 21.18 -13.59
CA GLU A 159 -27.32 21.80 -12.65
C GLU A 159 -26.58 22.77 -11.71
N ASP A 160 -27.32 23.40 -10.79
CA ASP A 160 -26.70 24.17 -9.71
C ASP A 160 -25.76 23.29 -8.87
N VAL A 161 -24.54 23.80 -8.65
CA VAL A 161 -23.52 23.05 -7.93
C VAL A 161 -23.94 22.76 -6.48
N CYS A 162 -23.71 21.53 -6.07
CA CYS A 162 -23.88 21.03 -4.72
C CYS A 162 -22.53 20.91 -4.03
N TYR A 163 -22.46 21.36 -2.78
CA TYR A 163 -21.27 21.29 -1.96
C TYR A 163 -21.67 21.18 -0.48
N VAL A 164 -20.75 20.67 0.32
CA VAL A 164 -20.82 20.72 1.77
C VAL A 164 -19.75 21.68 2.28
N THR A 165 -19.98 22.32 3.42
CA THR A 165 -18.97 23.16 4.07
C THR A 165 -18.49 22.45 5.33
N TYR A 166 -17.19 22.20 5.41
CA TYR A 166 -16.54 21.56 6.56
C TYR A 166 -15.29 22.37 6.92
N GLU A 167 -15.15 22.73 8.20
CA GLU A 167 -14.02 23.54 8.71
C GLU A 167 -13.74 24.86 7.94
N ASN A 168 -14.79 25.50 7.41
CA ASN A 168 -14.74 26.69 6.55
C ASN A 168 -14.21 26.45 5.12
N THR A 169 -14.03 25.19 4.73
CA THR A 169 -13.67 24.78 3.37
C THR A 169 -14.91 24.24 2.65
N GLN A 170 -15.08 24.63 1.38
CA GLN A 170 -16.15 24.10 0.53
C GLN A 170 -15.67 22.85 -0.20
N TYR A 171 -16.44 21.77 -0.10
CA TYR A 171 -16.18 20.52 -0.81
C TYR A 171 -17.33 20.26 -1.77
N TYR A 172 -17.06 20.32 -3.07
CA TYR A 172 -18.04 20.03 -4.12
C TYR A 172 -18.32 18.53 -4.15
N MET A 173 -19.60 18.16 -4.22
CA MET A 173 -20.00 16.76 -4.25
C MET A 173 -19.50 16.08 -5.52
N ALA A 174 -18.90 14.91 -5.39
CA ALA A 174 -18.58 14.04 -6.50
C ALA A 174 -19.32 12.71 -6.27
N GLU A 175 -20.41 12.51 -7.01
CA GLU A 175 -21.24 11.31 -6.91
C GLU A 175 -20.56 10.13 -7.61
N CYS A 176 -20.16 9.14 -6.81
CA CYS A 176 -19.36 8.01 -7.28
C CYS A 176 -20.21 6.90 -7.92
N THR A 177 -21.55 6.95 -7.83
CA THR A 177 -22.47 5.96 -8.41
C THR A 177 -23.18 6.52 -9.65
N GLY A 178 -22.56 6.39 -10.84
CA GLY A 178 -23.02 7.04 -12.08
C GLY A 178 -23.54 6.14 -13.19
N GLY A 179 -23.23 4.85 -13.17
CA GLY A 179 -23.67 3.85 -14.16
C GLY A 179 -23.14 4.09 -15.59
N ASN A 180 -23.58 5.15 -16.26
CA ASN A 180 -23.01 5.55 -17.55
C ASN A 180 -21.76 6.38 -17.30
N TRP A 181 -20.58 5.81 -17.52
CA TRP A 181 -19.31 6.48 -17.23
C TRP A 181 -19.03 7.73 -18.07
N MET A 182 -19.52 7.80 -19.31
CA MET A 182 -19.24 8.94 -20.20
C MET A 182 -20.15 10.13 -19.90
N GLU A 183 -21.41 9.86 -19.55
CA GLU A 183 -22.44 10.88 -19.28
C GLU A 183 -22.87 10.93 -17.81
N GLY A 184 -22.08 10.29 -16.95
CA GLY A 184 -22.33 10.11 -15.52
C GLY A 184 -22.29 11.42 -14.75
N TRP A 185 -22.32 11.31 -13.43
CA TRP A 185 -22.25 12.49 -12.57
C TRP A 185 -20.93 13.23 -12.75
N ARG A 186 -21.03 14.56 -12.78
CA ARG A 186 -19.86 15.46 -12.79
C ARG A 186 -19.66 16.05 -11.40
N ILE A 187 -18.44 16.45 -11.07
CA ILE A 187 -18.19 17.15 -9.81
C ILE A 187 -19.06 18.40 -9.70
N GLY A 188 -19.66 18.58 -8.53
CA GLY A 188 -20.67 19.60 -8.26
C GLY A 188 -22.10 19.14 -8.53
N GLU A 189 -22.34 18.02 -9.20
CA GLU A 189 -23.69 17.47 -9.34
C GLU A 189 -24.09 16.63 -8.12
N CYS A 190 -25.38 16.57 -7.84
CA CYS A 190 -25.90 15.85 -6.66
C CYS A 190 -27.28 15.24 -6.97
N PRO A 191 -27.49 13.95 -6.64
CA PRO A 191 -28.79 13.32 -6.71
C PRO A 191 -29.85 14.07 -5.87
N PRO A 192 -31.09 14.22 -6.36
CA PRO A 192 -32.13 14.94 -5.63
C PRO A 192 -32.41 14.40 -4.21
N ASN A 193 -32.19 13.12 -3.95
CA ASN A 193 -32.38 12.48 -2.64
C ASN A 193 -31.25 12.77 -1.63
N LEU A 194 -30.15 13.38 -2.07
CA LEU A 194 -29.04 13.81 -1.20
C LEU A 194 -29.00 15.33 -0.99
N LYS A 195 -29.82 16.10 -1.73
CA LYS A 195 -29.94 17.55 -1.55
C LYS A 195 -30.57 17.86 -0.19
N ASP A 196 -29.96 18.79 0.55
CA ASP A 196 -30.40 19.29 1.87
C ASP A 196 -30.50 18.21 2.98
N VAL A 197 -29.80 17.08 2.80
CA VAL A 197 -29.73 16.01 3.78
C VAL A 197 -28.51 16.19 4.69
N SER A 198 -28.65 15.82 5.97
CA SER A 198 -27.52 15.81 6.90
C SER A 198 -26.47 14.78 6.48
N VAL A 199 -25.21 15.18 6.46
CA VAL A 199 -24.07 14.36 6.06
C VAL A 199 -23.03 14.36 7.17
N GLU A 200 -22.45 13.20 7.43
CA GLU A 200 -21.25 13.09 8.24
C GLU A 200 -20.03 13.24 7.33
N VAL A 201 -19.20 14.24 7.60
CA VAL A 201 -17.96 14.47 6.85
C VAL A 201 -16.82 13.74 7.56
N ILE A 202 -16.18 12.80 6.86
CA ILE A 202 -15.05 12.05 7.37
C ILE A 202 -13.78 12.60 6.72
N SER A 203 -12.94 13.26 7.52
CA SER A 203 -11.64 13.79 7.12
C SER A 203 -10.65 12.68 6.76
N LEU A 204 -9.79 12.91 5.78
CA LEU A 204 -8.76 11.97 5.35
C LEU A 204 -7.40 12.24 6.01
N ASP A 205 -7.39 12.55 7.29
CA ASP A 205 -6.17 12.74 8.09
C ASP A 205 -5.52 11.41 8.49
N LYS A 206 -6.31 10.34 8.55
CA LYS A 206 -5.90 8.99 8.94
C LYS A 206 -6.15 8.00 7.79
N VAL A 207 -5.46 8.25 6.68
CA VAL A 207 -5.45 7.30 5.56
C VAL A 207 -4.51 6.13 5.83
N GLU A 208 -4.62 5.07 5.03
CA GLU A 208 -3.65 3.98 5.04
C GLU A 208 -2.25 4.53 4.72
N GLN A 209 -1.28 4.19 5.56
CA GLN A 209 0.11 4.62 5.45
C GLN A 209 1.01 3.39 5.50
N GLY A 210 2.15 3.44 4.80
CA GLY A 210 3.19 2.43 4.96
C GLY A 210 2.89 1.13 4.23
N VAL A 211 2.80 1.22 2.91
CA VAL A 211 2.44 0.11 2.01
C VAL A 211 3.63 -0.16 1.09
N PRO A 212 4.02 -1.44 0.89
CA PRO A 212 5.24 -1.76 0.17
C PRO A 212 5.02 -1.77 -1.35
N GLY A 213 4.60 -0.66 -1.94
CA GLY A 213 4.56 -0.51 -3.39
C GLY A 213 3.38 0.27 -3.94
N GLN A 214 3.42 0.45 -5.26
CA GLN A 214 2.47 1.25 -6.03
C GLN A 214 1.93 0.41 -7.19
N ALA A 215 0.79 0.82 -7.73
CA ALA A 215 0.35 0.35 -9.04
C ALA A 215 1.24 0.95 -10.13
N SER A 216 1.05 0.52 -11.36
CA SER A 216 1.54 1.21 -12.56
C SER A 216 0.36 1.59 -13.44
N ALA A 217 0.49 2.69 -14.20
CA ALA A 217 -0.56 3.15 -15.08
C ALA A 217 0.01 3.69 -16.40
N SER A 218 -0.69 3.44 -17.52
CA SER A 218 -0.30 3.94 -18.83
C SER A 218 -1.49 4.00 -19.80
N PHE A 219 -1.39 4.86 -20.81
CA PHE A 219 -2.31 4.87 -21.96
C PHE A 219 -1.93 3.87 -23.07
N SER A 220 -0.96 3.01 -22.78
CA SER A 220 -0.54 1.90 -23.63
C SER A 220 -0.39 0.63 -22.79
N SER A 221 -0.39 -0.54 -23.44
CA SER A 221 -0.11 -1.81 -22.77
C SER A 221 1.25 -1.78 -22.08
N LEU A 222 1.30 -2.29 -20.84
CA LEU A 222 2.53 -2.45 -20.06
C LEU A 222 3.02 -3.90 -20.11
N GLU A 223 4.31 -4.06 -20.40
CA GLU A 223 5.04 -5.33 -20.32
C GLU A 223 5.36 -5.69 -18.86
N SER A 224 5.44 -6.98 -18.55
CA SER A 224 5.70 -7.43 -17.16
C SER A 224 7.14 -7.20 -16.74
N SER A 225 7.34 -6.90 -15.44
CA SER A 225 8.66 -6.84 -14.82
C SER A 225 8.73 -7.73 -13.57
N THR A 226 9.93 -8.01 -13.09
CA THR A 226 10.14 -8.83 -11.90
C THR A 226 11.24 -8.23 -11.04
N LEU A 227 10.98 -8.16 -9.74
CA LEU A 227 11.92 -7.66 -8.75
C LEU A 227 12.26 -8.76 -7.75
N VAL A 228 13.53 -9.16 -7.70
CA VAL A 228 14.01 -10.21 -6.79
C VAL A 228 14.90 -9.60 -5.72
N LEU A 229 14.67 -10.02 -4.47
CA LEU A 229 15.40 -9.55 -3.29
C LEU A 229 16.11 -10.72 -2.59
N GLU A 230 17.33 -10.47 -2.11
CA GLU A 230 18.08 -11.34 -1.21
C GLU A 230 18.61 -10.55 -0.02
N ILE A 231 18.57 -11.16 1.16
CA ILE A 231 18.99 -10.55 2.43
C ILE A 231 20.10 -11.39 3.05
N THR A 232 21.17 -10.75 3.51
CA THR A 232 22.27 -11.41 4.22
C THR A 232 22.74 -10.54 5.39
N PRO A 233 22.92 -11.11 6.60
CA PRO A 233 22.64 -12.51 6.98
C PRO A 233 21.15 -12.74 7.31
N GLN A 234 20.76 -14.02 7.45
CA GLN A 234 19.40 -14.43 7.85
C GLN A 234 19.18 -14.35 9.38
N ILE A 235 20.27 -14.33 10.15
CA ILE A 235 20.29 -14.10 11.59
C ILE A 235 21.48 -13.20 11.89
N CYS A 236 21.27 -12.16 12.68
CA CYS A 236 22.32 -11.24 13.10
C CYS A 236 22.12 -10.68 14.50
N LEU A 237 23.12 -9.95 15.00
CA LEU A 237 23.03 -9.25 16.27
C LEU A 237 22.50 -7.83 16.03
N GLN A 238 21.91 -7.24 17.05
CA GLN A 238 21.58 -5.82 17.03
C GLN A 238 22.82 -4.99 16.66
N ASN A 239 22.62 -3.91 15.89
CA ASN A 239 23.66 -2.99 15.40
C ASN A 239 24.68 -3.61 14.42
N THR A 240 24.38 -4.76 13.82
CA THR A 240 25.15 -5.26 12.68
C THR A 240 24.46 -4.91 11.38
N ASP A 241 25.23 -4.59 10.35
CA ASP A 241 24.68 -4.24 9.06
C ASP A 241 24.04 -5.44 8.36
N ILE A 242 22.89 -5.18 7.73
CA ILE A 242 22.17 -6.13 6.89
C ILE A 242 22.39 -5.72 5.43
N THR A 243 22.95 -6.62 4.64
CA THR A 243 23.08 -6.43 3.19
C THR A 243 21.80 -6.86 2.51
N ILE A 244 21.19 -5.91 1.81
CA ILE A 244 20.01 -6.08 0.98
C ILE A 244 20.47 -5.94 -0.47
N ARG A 245 20.27 -6.96 -1.29
CA ARG A 245 20.62 -6.90 -2.71
C ARG A 245 19.46 -7.39 -3.55
N GLY A 246 19.35 -6.88 -4.76
CA GLY A 246 18.31 -7.34 -5.65
C GLY A 246 18.62 -7.07 -7.11
N ILE A 247 17.74 -7.58 -7.95
CA ILE A 247 17.80 -7.44 -9.40
C ILE A 247 16.41 -7.17 -9.94
N LEU A 248 16.33 -6.15 -10.78
CA LEU A 248 15.17 -5.83 -11.60
C LEU A 248 15.35 -6.48 -12.96
N SER A 249 14.29 -7.14 -13.45
CA SER A 249 14.23 -7.79 -14.75
C SER A 249 12.99 -7.32 -15.52
N PRO A 250 13.11 -6.91 -16.80
CA PRO A 250 14.35 -6.77 -17.56
C PRO A 250 15.36 -5.78 -16.94
N SER A 251 16.60 -5.85 -17.38
CA SER A 251 17.68 -5.05 -16.80
C SER A 251 17.57 -3.59 -17.23
N PHE A 252 17.29 -2.71 -16.28
CA PHE A 252 17.24 -1.27 -16.50
C PHE A 252 18.23 -0.55 -15.59
N GLY A 253 19.04 0.34 -16.15
CA GLY A 253 19.87 1.28 -15.39
C GLY A 253 19.08 2.47 -14.87
N ASN A 254 19.60 3.08 -13.81
CA ASN A 254 19.11 4.36 -13.27
C ASN A 254 17.63 4.35 -12.85
N GLN A 255 17.12 3.22 -12.37
CA GLN A 255 15.76 3.10 -11.85
C GLN A 255 15.77 3.20 -10.32
N ASN A 256 14.82 3.97 -9.76
CA ASN A 256 14.62 4.06 -8.33
C ASN A 256 13.82 2.86 -7.82
N VAL A 257 14.44 2.04 -6.98
CA VAL A 257 13.79 0.94 -6.27
C VAL A 257 13.66 1.34 -4.80
N THR A 258 12.43 1.34 -4.30
CA THR A 258 12.15 1.65 -2.89
C THR A 258 12.26 0.38 -2.05
N ILE A 259 13.00 0.44 -0.94
CA ILE A 259 13.15 -0.67 -0.01
C ILE A 259 12.30 -0.39 1.23
N TYR A 260 11.52 -1.40 1.63
CA TYR A 260 10.65 -1.35 2.78
C TYR A 260 11.08 -2.35 3.84
N ALA A 261 10.84 -2.00 5.11
CA ALA A 261 10.96 -2.92 6.23
C ALA A 261 9.70 -2.94 7.09
N SER A 262 9.41 -4.08 7.71
CA SER A 262 8.40 -4.25 8.74
C SER A 262 9.01 -5.02 9.92
N VAL A 263 8.83 -4.52 11.14
CA VAL A 263 9.39 -5.10 12.35
C VAL A 263 8.28 -5.75 13.16
N ASN A 264 8.39 -7.06 13.42
CA ASN A 264 7.41 -7.83 14.20
C ASN A 264 5.95 -7.62 13.73
N ASN A 265 5.72 -7.57 12.42
CA ASN A 265 4.42 -7.32 11.78
C ASN A 265 3.83 -5.91 12.01
N SER A 266 4.65 -4.93 12.36
CA SER A 266 4.25 -3.52 12.32
C SER A 266 3.99 -3.06 10.88
N PRO A 267 3.30 -1.92 10.65
CA PRO A 267 3.17 -1.33 9.32
C PRO A 267 4.51 -1.23 8.58
N TRP A 268 4.50 -1.36 7.25
CA TRP A 268 5.72 -1.24 6.47
C TRP A 268 6.20 0.21 6.47
N ILE A 269 7.51 0.40 6.60
CA ILE A 269 8.14 1.72 6.48
C ILE A 269 9.11 1.71 5.33
N GLU A 270 9.17 2.81 4.59
CA GLU A 270 10.25 3.06 3.64
C GLU A 270 11.55 3.24 4.45
N ILE A 271 12.58 2.44 4.14
CA ILE A 271 13.89 2.55 4.79
C ILE A 271 14.93 3.25 3.91
N ASP A 272 14.84 3.12 2.59
CA ASP A 272 15.72 3.81 1.63
C ASP A 272 15.22 3.67 0.19
N LYS A 273 15.77 4.48 -0.72
CA LYS A 273 15.64 4.34 -2.17
C LYS A 273 17.00 4.09 -2.80
N VAL A 274 17.11 3.02 -3.58
CA VAL A 274 18.36 2.63 -4.26
C VAL A 274 18.21 2.71 -5.77
N ILE A 275 19.31 3.00 -6.44
CA ILE A 275 19.34 3.13 -7.90
C ILE A 275 19.93 1.85 -8.50
N THR A 276 19.27 1.31 -9.52
CA THR A 276 19.80 0.17 -10.29
C THR A 276 20.98 0.58 -11.16
N ASN A 277 21.96 -0.32 -11.30
CA ASN A 277 22.97 -0.21 -12.35
C ASN A 277 22.42 -0.69 -13.71
N GLU A 278 23.21 -0.55 -14.79
CA GLU A 278 22.83 -0.95 -16.15
C GLU A 278 22.37 -2.41 -16.30
N ASN A 279 22.73 -3.29 -15.37
CA ASN A 279 22.30 -4.69 -15.36
C ASN A 279 21.03 -4.93 -14.50
N GLY A 280 20.37 -3.86 -14.04
CA GLY A 280 19.20 -3.93 -13.14
C GLY A 280 19.54 -4.27 -11.69
N PHE A 281 20.82 -4.38 -11.32
CA PHE A 281 21.22 -4.77 -9.96
C PHE A 281 21.29 -3.55 -9.03
N PHE A 282 20.88 -3.76 -7.78
CA PHE A 282 20.99 -2.76 -6.71
C PHE A 282 21.43 -3.41 -5.40
N GLN A 283 22.01 -2.61 -4.50
CA GLN A 283 22.41 -3.04 -3.17
C GLN A 283 22.28 -1.90 -2.16
N LEU A 284 21.81 -2.24 -0.96
CA LEU A 284 21.76 -1.39 0.22
C LEU A 284 22.48 -2.10 1.38
N LEU A 285 23.29 -1.34 2.12
CA LEU A 285 23.82 -1.76 3.42
C LEU A 285 23.03 -1.03 4.49
N TRP A 286 22.12 -1.73 5.16
CA TRP A 286 21.21 -1.14 6.13
C TRP A 286 21.73 -1.32 7.56
N ASN A 287 21.96 -0.21 8.26
CA ASN A 287 22.33 -0.24 9.67
C ASN A 287 21.05 -0.38 10.51
N ASN A 288 20.85 -1.57 11.07
CA ASN A 288 19.62 -1.88 11.78
C ASN A 288 19.73 -1.66 13.30
N GLU A 289 18.83 -0.82 13.81
CA GLU A 289 18.69 -0.55 15.24
C GLU A 289 17.60 -1.43 15.92
N PHE A 290 16.72 -2.04 15.12
CA PHE A 290 15.58 -2.82 15.59
C PHE A 290 15.96 -4.24 16.02
N THR A 291 15.10 -4.88 16.82
CA THR A 291 15.29 -6.27 17.28
C THR A 291 14.03 -7.09 17.06
N GLY A 292 14.18 -8.39 16.83
CA GLY A 292 13.08 -9.30 16.49
C GLY A 292 13.13 -9.75 15.04
N ILE A 293 11.96 -10.06 14.47
CA ILE A 293 11.85 -10.46 13.06
C ILE A 293 11.67 -9.21 12.22
N VAL A 294 12.61 -8.97 11.30
CA VAL A 294 12.53 -7.87 10.34
C VAL A 294 12.24 -8.47 8.96
N SER A 295 11.13 -8.04 8.36
CA SER A 295 10.70 -8.40 7.02
C SER A 295 11.07 -7.29 6.05
N PHE A 296 11.50 -7.63 4.84
CA PHE A 296 11.88 -6.72 3.77
C PHE A 296 11.11 -7.01 2.50
N ARG A 297 10.78 -5.94 1.78
CA ARG A 297 10.28 -5.95 0.40
C ARG A 297 10.98 -4.83 -0.37
N ALA A 298 11.11 -5.02 -1.67
CA ALA A 298 11.51 -3.97 -2.60
C ALA A 298 10.37 -3.74 -3.58
N SER A 299 10.12 -2.49 -3.95
CA SER A 299 9.13 -2.14 -4.98
C SER A 299 9.76 -1.24 -6.03
N TRP A 300 9.37 -1.48 -7.27
CA TRP A 300 9.62 -0.58 -8.38
C TRP A 300 8.26 -0.19 -8.98
N PRO A 301 7.93 1.12 -9.12
CA PRO A 301 6.63 1.57 -9.63
C PRO A 301 6.43 1.32 -11.13
N GLY A 302 7.45 0.80 -11.83
CA GLY A 302 7.41 0.62 -13.27
C GLY A 302 7.86 1.87 -14.02
N ASN A 303 7.59 1.89 -15.31
CA ASN A 303 7.81 3.03 -16.19
C ASN A 303 6.77 3.03 -17.33
N ASN A 304 6.97 3.87 -18.36
CA ASN A 304 6.01 3.99 -19.47
C ASN A 304 5.85 2.71 -20.30
N GLU A 305 6.77 1.76 -20.23
CA GLU A 305 6.77 0.52 -21.01
C GLU A 305 6.52 -0.73 -20.16
N TYR A 306 6.93 -0.72 -18.89
CA TYR A 306 6.91 -1.88 -18.00
C TYR A 306 6.12 -1.61 -16.73
N ALA A 307 5.31 -2.59 -16.34
CA ALA A 307 4.50 -2.57 -15.14
C ALA A 307 5.37 -2.57 -13.86
N SER A 308 4.78 -2.04 -12.80
CA SER A 308 5.31 -2.09 -11.43
C SER A 308 5.59 -3.51 -10.99
N SER A 309 6.61 -3.71 -10.16
CA SER A 309 6.88 -5.00 -9.53
C SER A 309 7.18 -4.87 -8.04
N LEU A 310 6.78 -5.90 -7.30
CA LEU A 310 6.98 -6.03 -5.87
C LEU A 310 7.69 -7.34 -5.57
N SER A 311 8.80 -7.28 -4.83
CA SER A 311 9.52 -8.49 -4.47
C SER A 311 8.75 -9.33 -3.45
N THR A 312 8.99 -10.64 -3.48
CA THR A 312 8.60 -11.52 -2.36
C THR A 312 9.20 -11.03 -1.04
N THR A 313 8.53 -11.32 0.06
CA THR A 313 9.00 -10.95 1.40
C THR A 313 10.22 -11.76 1.78
N LYS A 314 11.29 -11.10 2.23
CA LYS A 314 12.48 -11.75 2.82
C LYS A 314 12.60 -11.35 4.28
N THR A 315 13.03 -12.25 5.14
CA THR A 315 13.14 -11.99 6.58
C THR A 315 14.55 -12.17 7.08
N THR A 316 14.87 -11.48 8.17
CA THR A 316 16.04 -11.74 9.00
C THR A 316 15.66 -11.65 10.47
N THR A 317 16.34 -12.43 11.31
CA THR A 317 16.16 -12.39 12.77
C THR A 317 17.28 -11.60 13.41
N VAL A 318 16.93 -10.52 14.11
CA VAL A 318 17.89 -9.67 14.80
C VAL A 318 17.82 -9.94 16.30
N VAL A 319 18.89 -10.51 16.84
CA VAL A 319 19.01 -10.89 18.24
C VAL A 319 19.55 -9.71 19.07
N PRO A 320 18.86 -9.28 20.14
CA PRO A 320 19.34 -8.20 21.00
C PRO A 320 20.60 -8.63 21.76
N ILE A 321 21.58 -7.73 21.88
CA ILE A 321 22.86 -8.02 22.57
C ILE A 321 22.62 -8.43 24.04
N ILE A 322 21.61 -7.85 24.69
CA ILE A 322 21.26 -8.19 26.08
C ILE A 322 20.81 -9.64 26.25
N ALA A 323 20.16 -10.24 25.25
CA ALA A 323 19.76 -11.65 25.33
C ALA A 323 21.00 -12.56 25.37
N ILE A 324 22.05 -12.24 24.60
CA ILE A 324 23.31 -13.00 24.63
C ILE A 324 23.99 -12.89 25.98
N MET A 325 24.02 -11.69 26.57
CA MET A 325 24.58 -11.49 27.91
C MET A 325 23.82 -12.31 28.97
N LEU A 326 22.49 -12.35 28.89
CA LEU A 326 21.66 -13.15 29.79
C LEU A 326 21.94 -14.65 29.62
N PHE A 327 21.93 -15.18 28.40
CA PHE A 327 22.25 -16.60 28.16
C PHE A 327 23.66 -16.97 28.63
N GLY A 328 24.64 -16.10 28.40
CA GLY A 328 26.00 -16.27 28.90
C GLY A 328 26.06 -16.33 30.43
N SER A 329 25.34 -15.45 31.12
CA SER A 329 25.28 -15.43 32.59
C SER A 329 24.62 -16.69 33.17
N ILE A 330 23.55 -17.18 32.54
CA ILE A 330 22.87 -18.42 32.93
C ILE A 330 23.80 -19.62 32.73
N LEU A 331 24.49 -19.69 31.59
CA LEU A 331 25.44 -20.77 31.30
C LEU A 331 26.58 -20.80 32.32
N LEU A 332 27.15 -19.64 32.66
CA LEU A 332 28.18 -19.53 33.70
C LEU A 332 27.65 -19.93 35.08
N GLY A 333 26.40 -19.58 35.40
CA GLY A 333 25.72 -20.03 36.62
C GLY A 333 25.56 -21.54 36.69
N ILE A 334 25.11 -22.19 35.60
CA ILE A 334 24.97 -23.66 35.51
C ILE A 334 26.32 -24.35 35.65
N ILE A 335 27.37 -23.84 34.99
CA ILE A 335 28.74 -24.35 35.12
C ILE A 335 29.21 -24.22 36.57
N GLY A 336 29.00 -23.05 37.21
CA GLY A 336 29.35 -22.81 38.61
C GLY A 336 28.66 -23.79 39.58
N ILE A 337 27.35 -24.01 39.41
CA ILE A 337 26.59 -24.98 40.20
C ILE A 337 27.13 -26.40 39.99
N SER A 338 27.44 -26.77 38.74
CA SER A 338 27.95 -28.11 38.40
C SER A 338 29.31 -28.37 39.04
N ILE A 339 30.23 -27.39 38.99
CA ILE A 339 31.53 -27.47 39.66
C ILE A 339 31.35 -27.59 41.17
N ALA A 340 30.46 -26.78 41.78
CA ALA A 340 30.19 -26.84 43.21
C ALA A 340 29.63 -28.21 43.66
N LEU A 341 28.76 -28.82 42.86
CA LEU A 341 28.22 -30.17 43.12
C LEU A 341 29.31 -31.24 43.03
N VAL A 342 30.21 -31.16 42.05
CA VAL A 342 31.36 -32.09 41.92
C VAL A 342 32.31 -31.96 43.11
N LEU A 343 32.68 -30.73 43.49
CA LEU A 343 33.54 -30.47 44.64
C LEU A 343 32.92 -30.99 45.94
N LYS A 344 31.63 -30.73 46.17
CA LYS A 344 30.90 -31.25 47.34
C LYS A 344 30.86 -32.78 47.37
N LYS A 345 30.69 -33.44 46.22
CA LYS A 345 30.73 -34.90 46.12
C LYS A 345 32.13 -35.44 46.47
N SER A 346 33.20 -34.83 45.96
CA SER A 346 34.58 -35.26 46.27
C SER A 346 34.91 -35.13 47.77
N GLN A 347 34.48 -34.05 48.42
CA GLN A 347 34.64 -33.89 49.87
C GLN A 347 33.88 -34.94 50.69
N ASN A 348 32.69 -35.36 50.24
CA ASN A 348 31.91 -36.39 50.92
C ASN A 348 32.48 -37.82 50.71
N GLU A 349 33.17 -38.09 49.60
CA GLU A 349 33.84 -39.37 49.36
C GLU A 349 35.12 -39.53 50.20
N GLU A 350 35.83 -38.45 50.52
CA GLU A 350 36.98 -38.48 51.45
C GLU A 350 36.58 -38.69 52.93
N ILE A 351 35.30 -38.51 53.29
CA ILE A 351 34.82 -38.60 54.69
C ILE A 351 34.19 -39.96 55.03
N GLN A 352 34.10 -40.92 54.10
CA GLN A 352 33.67 -42.29 54.41
C GLN A 352 34.83 -43.06 55.08
N PRO A 353 34.78 -43.38 56.39
CA PRO A 353 35.80 -44.22 57.01
C PRO A 353 35.57 -45.68 56.58
N GLU A 354 36.63 -46.37 56.14
CA GLU A 354 36.63 -47.82 56.05
C GLU A 354 36.33 -48.41 57.44
N TYR A 355 35.12 -48.94 57.61
CA TYR A 355 34.82 -49.86 58.71
C TYR A 355 35.06 -51.30 58.21
N TRP A 356 35.97 -51.96 58.92
CA TRP A 356 36.44 -53.33 58.74
C TRP A 356 35.35 -54.38 58.95
#